data_AF-A0A972A699-F1
#
_entry.id   AF-A0A972A699-F1
#
_cell.length_a   1.000
_cell.length_b   1.000
_cell.length_c   1.000
_cell.angle_alpha   90.00
_cell.angle_beta   90.00
_cell.angle_gamma   90.00
#
_symmetry.space_group_name_H-M   'P 1'
#
loop_
_entity.id
_entity.type
_entity.pdbx_description
1 polymer ?
#
loop_
_entity_poly.entity_id
_entity_poly.type
_entity_poly.pdbx_seq_one_letter_code
_entity_poly.pdbx_strand_id
1 'polypeptide(L)'
;MPQNQLTEKEMLHDSIMTEKYISDAYNNSIMECINQNIIQALQQIQQEEQEHAQLFLEAMHHRGWYTFEASHPSQAAKQMVDQQISAQMPGRLEDLERKIQNQE
;
A
#
# COMPACT_ATOMS: atom_id res chain seq x y z
N MET A 1 39.21 -11.45 -11.73
CA MET A 1 38.40 -10.67 -10.77
C MET A 1 37.06 -11.37 -10.66
N PRO A 2 36.61 -11.80 -9.47
CA PRO A 2 35.24 -12.28 -9.35
C PRO A 2 34.31 -11.12 -9.69
N GLN A 3 33.39 -11.35 -10.62
CA GLN A 3 32.41 -10.35 -11.01
C GLN A 3 31.49 -10.12 -9.80
N ASN A 4 31.61 -8.95 -9.17
CA ASN A 4 30.71 -8.48 -8.12
C ASN A 4 29.35 -8.16 -8.76
N GLN A 5 28.65 -9.20 -9.20
CA GLN A 5 27.36 -9.12 -9.85
C GLN A 5 26.30 -9.55 -8.85
N LEU A 6 25.34 -8.65 -8.62
CA LEU A 6 24.13 -8.97 -7.90
C LEU A 6 23.42 -10.14 -8.59
N THR A 7 22.93 -11.08 -7.80
CA THR A 7 22.03 -12.11 -8.30
C THR A 7 20.69 -11.50 -8.69
N GLU A 8 19.95 -12.13 -9.61
CA GLU A 8 18.59 -11.68 -9.98
C GLU A 8 17.68 -11.56 -8.75
N LYS A 9 17.83 -12.47 -7.77
CA LYS A 9 17.09 -12.42 -6.50
C LYS A 9 17.40 -11.15 -5.70
N GLU A 10 18.68 -10.79 -5.59
CA GLU A 10 19.11 -9.57 -4.90
C GLU A 10 18.64 -8.32 -5.64
N MET A 11 18.72 -8.31 -6.98
CA MET A 11 18.23 -7.19 -7.79
C MET A 11 16.72 -6.99 -7.64
N LEU A 12 15.91 -8.05 -7.66
CA LEU A 12 14.47 -7.96 -7.46
C LEU A 12 14.12 -7.51 -6.03
N HIS A 13 14.85 -8.02 -5.03
CA HIS A 13 14.65 -7.60 -3.65
C HIS A 13 14.98 -6.11 -3.48
N ASP A 14 16.10 -5.65 -4.04
CA ASP A 14 16.50 -4.23 -4.02
C ASP A 14 15.48 -3.34 -4.74
N SER A 15 14.94 -3.81 -5.87
CA SER A 15 13.86 -3.13 -6.60
C SER A 15 12.62 -2.97 -5.71
N ILE A 16 12.14 -4.05 -5.07
CA ILE A 16 10.98 -3.98 -4.15
C ILE A 16 11.24 -3.01 -2.99
N MET A 17 12.44 -3.00 -2.43
CA MET A 17 12.79 -2.07 -1.35
C MET A 17 12.80 -0.63 -1.82
N THR A 18 13.28 -0.38 -3.04
CA THR A 18 13.27 0.94 -3.67
C THR A 18 11.85 1.43 -3.92
N GLU A 19 10.97 0.59 -4.47
CA GLU A 19 9.56 0.92 -4.71
C GLU A 19 8.84 1.33 -3.42
N LYS A 20 9.06 0.57 -2.34
CA LYS A 20 8.50 0.88 -1.02
C LYS A 20 9.01 2.20 -0.48
N TYR A 21 10.32 2.42 -0.57
CA TYR A 21 10.95 3.65 -0.07
C TYR A 21 10.43 4.89 -0.79
N ILE A 22 10.31 4.84 -2.12
CA ILE A 22 9.79 5.95 -2.92
C ILE A 22 8.29 6.16 -2.64
N SER A 23 7.52 5.07 -2.53
CA SER A 23 6.09 5.12 -2.19
C SER A 23 5.82 5.82 -0.86
N ASP A 24 6.64 5.59 0.18
CA ASP A 24 6.48 6.27 1.46
C ASP A 24 6.59 7.81 1.32
N ALA A 25 7.48 8.28 0.45
CA ALA A 25 7.62 9.71 0.18
C ALA A 25 6.41 10.31 -0.55
N TYR A 26 5.83 9.58 -1.52
CA TYR A 26 4.61 10.00 -2.20
C TYR A 26 3.41 10.01 -1.26
N ASN A 27 3.25 8.99 -0.42
CA ASN A 27 2.18 8.94 0.56
C ASN A 27 2.20 10.16 1.50
N ASN A 28 3.37 10.48 2.08
CA ASN A 28 3.52 11.67 2.92
C ASN A 28 3.20 12.95 2.14
N SER A 29 3.73 13.08 0.91
CA SER A 29 3.50 14.25 0.06
C SER A 29 2.02 14.44 -0.29
N ILE A 30 1.29 13.37 -0.58
CA ILE A 30 -0.15 13.40 -0.87
C ILE A 30 -0.94 13.88 0.35
N MET A 31 -0.59 13.39 1.56
CA MET A 31 -1.29 13.76 2.79
C MET A 31 -1.05 15.20 3.22
N GLU A 32 0.10 15.78 2.87
CA GLU A 32 0.48 17.15 3.23
C GLU A 32 0.19 18.18 2.13
N CYS A 33 -0.14 17.75 0.91
CA CYS A 33 -0.43 18.64 -0.21
C CYS A 33 -1.87 19.17 -0.16
N ILE A 34 -2.05 20.41 -0.63
CA ILE A 34 -3.34 21.09 -0.78
C ILE A 34 -3.73 21.31 -2.25
N ASN A 35 -2.76 21.22 -3.16
CA ASN A 35 -3.01 21.41 -4.59
C ASN A 35 -3.58 20.12 -5.21
N GLN A 36 -4.84 20.16 -5.64
CA GLN A 36 -5.55 19.00 -6.16
C GLN A 36 -4.92 18.38 -7.41
N ASN A 37 -4.32 19.20 -8.29
CA ASN A 37 -3.66 18.67 -9.49
C ASN A 37 -2.39 17.89 -9.14
N ILE A 38 -1.64 18.37 -8.13
CA ILE A 38 -0.44 17.67 -7.65
C ILE A 38 -0.85 16.39 -6.93
N ILE A 39 -1.88 16.43 -6.09
CA ILE A 39 -2.42 15.24 -5.41
C ILE A 39 -2.81 14.16 -6.43
N GLN A 40 -3.57 14.52 -7.47
CA GLN A 40 -3.99 13.57 -8.49
C GLN A 40 -2.80 12.97 -9.24
N ALA A 41 -1.82 13.78 -9.62
CA ALA A 41 -0.61 13.28 -10.29
C ALA A 41 0.19 12.32 -9.38
N LEU A 42 0.38 12.68 -8.11
CA LEU A 42 1.09 11.84 -7.15
C LEU A 42 0.32 10.55 -6.85
N GLN A 43 -1.01 10.58 -6.82
CA GLN A 43 -1.84 9.38 -6.64
C GLN A 43 -1.71 8.43 -7.83
N GLN A 44 -1.64 8.95 -9.06
CA GLN A 44 -1.41 8.12 -10.25
C GLN A 44 -0.03 7.45 -10.19
N ILE A 45 1.02 8.22 -9.91
CA ILE A 45 2.38 7.67 -9.77
C ILE A 45 2.42 6.64 -8.64
N GLN A 46 1.81 6.94 -7.49
CA GLN A 46 1.75 6.02 -6.36
C GLN A 46 1.06 4.70 -6.72
N GLN A 47 0.03 4.73 -7.57
CA GLN A 47 -0.61 3.53 -8.06
C GLN A 47 0.33 2.72 -8.97
N GLU A 48 1.06 3.38 -9.87
CA GLU A 48 2.06 2.74 -10.74
C GLU A 48 3.17 2.06 -9.93
N GLU A 49 3.74 2.72 -8.91
CA GLU A 49 4.79 2.11 -8.08
C GLU A 49 4.28 0.91 -7.26
N GLN A 50 3.01 0.94 -6.83
CA GLN A 50 2.40 -0.21 -6.16
C GLN A 50 2.22 -1.40 -7.11
N GLU A 51 1.87 -1.14 -8.37
CA GLU A 51 1.78 -2.16 -9.41
C GLU A 51 3.17 -2.73 -9.76
N HIS A 52 4.22 -1.90 -9.84
CA HIS A 52 5.60 -2.35 -10.02
C HIS A 52 6.06 -3.26 -8.87
N ALA A 53 5.84 -2.85 -7.63
CA ALA A 53 6.18 -3.65 -6.46
C ALA A 53 5.46 -5.01 -6.45
N GLN A 54 4.17 -5.04 -6.84
CA GLN A 54 3.41 -6.28 -6.98
C GLN A 54 3.99 -7.19 -8.07
N LEU A 55 4.36 -6.63 -9.22
CA LEU A 55 4.98 -7.38 -10.31
C LEU A 55 6.28 -8.04 -9.87
N PHE A 56 7.16 -7.33 -9.15
CA PHE A 56 8.40 -7.90 -8.63
C PHE A 56 8.16 -8.99 -7.59
N LEU A 57 7.19 -8.78 -6.69
CA LEU A 57 6.81 -9.79 -5.69
C LEU A 57 6.26 -11.06 -6.36
N GLU A 58 5.41 -10.91 -7.37
CA GLU A 58 4.88 -12.04 -8.13
C GLU A 58 6.02 -12.77 -8.87
N ALA A 59 6.95 -12.04 -9.48
CA ALA A 59 8.13 -12.59 -10.13
C ALA A 59 9.03 -13.38 -9.16
N MET A 60 9.21 -12.89 -7.93
CA MET A 60 9.95 -13.61 -6.88
C MET A 60 9.18 -14.84 -6.38
N HIS A 61 7.85 -14.75 -6.28
CA HIS A 61 7.01 -15.88 -5.88
C HIS A 61 7.02 -17.02 -6.89
N HIS A 62 6.85 -16.73 -8.19
CA HIS A 62 6.93 -17.75 -9.26
C HIS A 62 8.29 -18.47 -9.30
N ARG A 63 9.36 -17.80 -8.85
CA ARG A 63 10.71 -18.36 -8.74
C ARG A 63 10.98 -19.08 -7.41
N GLY A 64 10.00 -19.13 -6.50
CA GLY A 64 10.13 -19.73 -5.18
C GLY A 64 11.02 -18.94 -4.21
N TRP A 65 11.28 -17.67 -4.50
CA TRP A 65 12.14 -16.80 -3.69
C TRP A 65 11.39 -16.00 -2.64
N TYR A 66 10.07 -15.93 -2.75
CA TYR A 66 9.20 -15.23 -1.83
C TYR A 66 7.92 -16.04 -1.61
N THR A 67 7.54 -16.25 -0.36
CA THR A 67 6.28 -16.93 -0.01
C THR A 67 5.31 -15.88 0.49
N PHE A 68 4.16 -15.73 -0.17
CA PHE A 68 3.08 -14.93 0.40
C PHE A 68 2.45 -15.74 1.54
N GLU A 69 2.70 -15.36 2.79
CA GLU A 69 2.04 -15.95 3.97
C GLU A 69 0.50 -15.84 3.89
N ALA A 70 -0.01 -14.93 3.05
CA ALA A 70 -1.43 -14.70 2.81
C ALA A 70 -1.82 -14.77 1.32
N SER A 71 -1.25 -15.68 0.52
CA SER A 71 -1.62 -15.87 -0.90
C SER A 71 -3.12 -16.12 -1.13
N HIS A 72 -3.87 -16.48 -0.08
CA HIS A 72 -5.32 -16.44 -0.05
C HIS A 72 -5.80 -15.78 1.25
N PRO A 73 -6.16 -14.48 1.27
CA PRO A 73 -7.08 -14.01 2.31
C PRO A 73 -8.31 -14.90 2.20
N SER A 74 -8.53 -15.74 3.21
CA SER A 74 -9.72 -16.59 3.25
C SER A 74 -10.94 -15.69 3.11
N GLN A 75 -12.00 -16.20 2.51
CA GLN A 75 -13.24 -15.43 2.40
C GLN A 75 -13.74 -14.98 3.78
N ALA A 76 -13.42 -15.75 4.82
CA ALA A 76 -13.60 -15.39 6.23
C ALA A 76 -12.74 -14.19 6.66
N ALA A 77 -11.47 -14.10 6.27
CA ALA A 77 -10.63 -12.94 6.56
C ALA A 77 -11.17 -11.65 5.91
N LYS A 78 -11.62 -11.72 4.65
CA LYS A 78 -12.30 -10.59 3.98
C LYS A 78 -13.59 -10.20 4.72
N GLN A 79 -14.44 -11.18 5.04
CA GLN A 79 -15.68 -10.95 5.79
C GLN A 79 -15.45 -10.36 7.18
N MET A 80 -14.39 -10.78 7.89
CA MET A 80 -14.05 -10.22 9.20
C MET A 80 -13.62 -8.76 9.11
N VAL A 81 -12.81 -8.41 8.10
CA VAL A 81 -12.41 -7.02 7.85
C VAL A 81 -13.63 -6.17 7.50
N ASP A 82 -14.49 -6.65 6.59
CA ASP A 82 -15.73 -5.95 6.20
C ASP A 82 -16.68 -5.77 7.39
N GLN A 83 -16.83 -6.80 8.25
CA GLN A 83 -17.62 -6.70 9.47
C GLN A 83 -17.02 -5.69 10.45
N GLN A 84 -15.70 -5.72 10.68
CA GLN A 84 -15.04 -4.78 11.58
C GLN A 84 -15.16 -3.33 11.09
N ILE A 85 -15.05 -3.08 9.79
CA ILE A 85 -15.25 -1.76 9.20
C ILE A 85 -16.71 -1.34 9.39
N SER A 86 -17.68 -2.18 9.03
CA SER A 86 -19.11 -1.87 9.17
C SER A 86 -19.54 -1.61 10.62
N ALA A 87 -18.93 -2.31 11.58
CA ALA A 87 -19.24 -2.16 13.00
C ALA A 87 -18.74 -0.82 13.58
N GLN A 88 -17.67 -0.26 13.00
CA GLN A 88 -17.07 0.99 13.47
C GLN A 88 -17.65 2.24 12.80
N MET A 89 -18.30 2.11 11.63
CA MET A 89 -18.85 3.24 10.87
C MET A 89 -19.95 4.02 11.62
N PRO A 90 -20.93 3.39 12.29
CA PRO A 90 -21.99 4.13 13.01
C PRO A 90 -21.45 5.01 14.13
N GLY A 91 -20.53 4.49 14.96
CA GLY A 91 -19.94 5.28 16.05
C GLY A 91 -19.12 6.46 15.53
N ARG A 92 -18.42 6.28 14.40
CA ARG A 92 -17.68 7.38 13.74
C ARG A 92 -18.61 8.45 13.18
N LEU A 93 -19.79 8.08 12.69
CA LEU A 93 -20.81 9.03 12.22
C LEU A 93 -21.43 9.80 13.39
N GLU A 94 -21.81 9.10 14.47
CA GLU A 94 -22.33 9.72 15.69
C GLU A 94 -21.32 10.70 16.32
N ASP A 95 -20.03 10.33 16.34
CA ASP A 95 -18.96 11.21 16.80
C ASP A 95 -18.81 12.46 15.93
N LEU A 96 -19.02 12.33 14.62
CA LEU A 96 -18.95 13.44 13.67
C LEU A 96 -20.14 14.38 13.85
N GLU A 97 -21.36 13.84 13.93
CA GLU A 97 -22.59 14.59 14.17
C GLU A 97 -22.53 15.37 15.48
N ARG A 98 -22.07 14.71 16.55
CA ARG A 98 -21.88 15.35 17.86
C ARG A 98 -20.83 16.45 17.84
N LYS A 99 -19.77 16.32 17.03
CA LYS A 99 -18.77 17.38 16.86
C LYS A 99 -19.34 18.57 16.09
N ILE A 100 -20.12 18.33 15.05
CA ILE A 100 -20.80 19.39 14.28
C ILE A 100 -21.79 20.14 15.17
N GLN A 101 -22.57 19.42 15.97
CA GLN A 101 -23.60 20.00 16.83
C GLN A 101 -23.06 20.78 18.04
N ASN A 102 -21.83 20.49 18.48
CA ASN A 102 -21.14 21.20 19.57
C ASN A 102 -20.24 22.35 19.08
N GLN A 103 -20.21 22.64 17.77
CA GLN A 103 -19.45 23.74 17.16
C GLN A 103 -20.32 24.95 16.78
N GLU A 104 -21.63 24.91 17.04
CA GLU A 104 -22.57 26.06 17.02
C GLU A 104 -22.81 26.58 18.45
#